data_AF-A0A847X5R0-F1
#
_entry.id   AF-A0A847X5R0-F1
#
_cell.length_a   1.000
_cell.length_b   1.000
_cell.length_c   1.000
_cell.angle_alpha   90.00
_cell.angle_beta   90.00
_cell.angle_gamma   90.00
#
_symmetry.space_group_name_H-M   'P 1'
#
loop_
_entity.id
_entity.type
_entity.pdbx_description
1 polymer ?
#
loop_
_entity_poly.entity_id
_entity_poly.type
_entity_poly.pdbx_seq_one_letter_code
_entity_poly.pdbx_strand_id
1 'polypeptide(L)'
;MEQFGIMMGKHKKSAFEGWFLKIDDIQNDLMLSIIWGYTTHEKTGHAFLQFTTNIDHQTHYISYPLEELEWKSSTFHLKIGNNFLSEKKRCWILQ
;
A
#
# COMPACT_ATOMS: atom_id res chain seq x y z
N MET A 1 -17.66 0.98 -9.65
CA MET A 1 -17.17 0.03 -8.63
C MET A 1 -16.14 0.80 -7.82
N GLU A 2 -16.46 1.20 -6.59
CA GLU A 2 -15.52 1.95 -5.75
C GLU A 2 -14.32 1.05 -5.44
N GLN A 3 -13.18 1.39 -6.04
CA GLN A 3 -11.97 0.56 -6.06
C GLN A 3 -11.11 0.74 -4.80
N PHE A 4 -11.56 1.60 -3.87
CA PHE A 4 -10.89 1.98 -2.65
C PHE A 4 -11.82 1.69 -1.48
N GLY A 5 -11.42 0.74 -0.65
CA GLY A 5 -12.17 0.28 0.49
C GLY A 5 -11.32 -0.63 1.34
N ILE A 6 -11.69 -0.74 2.62
CA ILE A 6 -11.09 -1.69 3.57
C ILE A 6 -12.05 -2.87 3.66
N MET A 7 -11.63 -4.00 3.11
CA MET A 7 -12.40 -5.23 2.98
C MET A 7 -12.18 -6.19 4.14
N MET A 8 -10.96 -6.25 4.71
CA MET A 8 -10.61 -7.19 5.78
C MET A 8 -10.18 -6.41 7.01
N GLY A 9 -11.06 -6.27 8.01
CA GLY A 9 -10.66 -5.60 9.25
C GLY A 9 -9.45 -6.28 9.93
N LYS A 10 -8.55 -5.46 10.50
CA LYS A 10 -7.34 -5.82 11.28
C LYS A 10 -7.54 -6.93 12.33
N HIS A 11 -8.78 -7.24 12.69
CA HIS A 11 -9.14 -8.21 13.72
C HIS A 11 -9.22 -9.67 13.25
N LYS A 12 -9.16 -9.92 11.93
CA LYS A 12 -9.06 -11.30 11.43
C LYS A 12 -7.65 -11.82 11.64
N LYS A 13 -7.52 -13.03 12.21
CA LYS A 13 -6.22 -13.71 12.33
C LYS A 13 -5.71 -14.13 10.97
N SER A 14 -4.40 -13.96 10.73
CA SER A 14 -3.73 -14.43 9.51
C SER A 14 -4.37 -13.95 8.21
N ALA A 15 -4.87 -12.72 8.21
CA ALA A 15 -5.40 -12.06 7.03
C ALA A 15 -4.31 -11.22 6.36
N PHE A 16 -4.50 -10.98 5.08
CA PHE A 16 -3.74 -10.04 4.28
C PHE A 16 -4.71 -9.03 3.67
N GLU A 17 -4.32 -7.77 3.70
CA GLU A 17 -5.01 -6.71 2.97
C GLU A 17 -4.00 -5.77 2.35
N GLY A 18 -4.27 -5.35 1.12
CA GLY A 18 -3.41 -4.42 0.43
C GLY A 18 -4.10 -3.69 -0.71
N TRP A 19 -3.50 -2.57 -1.08
CA TRP A 19 -3.88 -1.67 -2.15
C TRP A 19 -2.76 -1.62 -3.16
N PHE A 20 -3.12 -1.72 -4.43
CA PHE A 20 -2.18 -1.83 -5.53
C PHE A 20 -2.36 -0.67 -6.50
N LEU A 21 -1.25 -0.05 -6.88
CA LEU A 21 -1.17 0.91 -7.97
C LEU A 21 -0.15 0.41 -8.98
N LYS A 22 -0.51 0.43 -10.27
CA LYS A 22 0.42 0.26 -11.38
C LYS A 22 0.40 1.51 -12.24
N ILE A 23 1.58 2.00 -12.59
CA ILE A 23 1.83 3.01 -13.62
C ILE A 23 2.56 2.31 -14.76
N ASP A 24 2.06 2.53 -15.97
CA ASP A 24 2.60 2.01 -17.22
C ASP A 24 2.66 3.18 -18.20
N ASP A 25 3.80 3.86 -18.22
CA ASP A 25 4.06 5.02 -19.06
C ASP A 25 5.02 4.61 -20.18
N ILE A 26 4.42 4.24 -21.31
CA ILE A 26 5.13 3.81 -22.51
C ILE A 26 5.97 4.94 -23.11
N GLN A 27 5.55 6.21 -22.98
CA GLN A 27 6.25 7.33 -23.60
C GLN A 27 7.61 7.59 -22.92
N ASN A 28 7.65 7.43 -21.60
CA ASN A 28 8.86 7.64 -20.80
C ASN A 28 9.58 6.34 -20.42
N ASP A 29 9.16 5.19 -20.98
CA ASP A 29 9.65 3.85 -20.63
C ASP A 29 9.69 3.63 -19.11
N LEU A 30 8.59 3.95 -18.42
CA LEU A 30 8.46 3.82 -16.99
C LEU A 30 7.34 2.84 -16.64
N MET A 31 7.74 1.75 -15.98
CA MET A 31 6.82 0.85 -15.31
C MET A 31 7.11 0.89 -13.82
N LEU A 32 6.08 1.21 -13.04
CA LEU A 32 6.15 1.25 -11.58
C LEU A 32 4.91 0.55 -11.01
N SER A 33 5.13 -0.34 -10.06
CA SER A 33 4.05 -0.88 -9.24
C SER A 33 4.34 -0.64 -7.77
N ILE A 34 3.31 -0.29 -7.02
CA ILE A 34 3.38 -0.05 -5.58
C ILE A 34 2.25 -0.81 -4.91
N ILE A 35 2.59 -1.51 -3.83
CA ILE A 35 1.65 -2.17 -2.93
C ILE A 35 1.83 -1.56 -1.54
N TRP A 36 0.73 -1.05 -0.99
CA TRP A 36 0.60 -0.77 0.43
C TRP A 36 -0.18 -1.92 1.04
N GLY A 37 0.26 -2.47 2.16
CA GLY A 37 -0.52 -3.54 2.77
C GLY A 37 -0.11 -3.89 4.18
N TYR A 38 -0.83 -4.85 4.73
CA TYR A 38 -0.49 -5.44 6.01
C TYR A 38 -0.94 -6.90 6.08
N THR A 39 -0.26 -7.64 6.95
CA THR A 39 -0.63 -9.00 7.35
C THR A 39 -0.86 -9.03 8.86
N THR A 40 -1.90 -9.75 9.29
CA THR A 40 -2.26 -9.95 10.71
C THR A 40 -1.86 -11.33 11.21
N HIS A 41 -0.87 -11.96 10.56
CA HIS A 41 -0.34 -13.25 11.00
C HIS A 41 0.26 -13.15 12.42
N GLU A 42 0.04 -14.16 13.26
CA GLU A 42 0.38 -14.09 14.69
C GLU A 42 1.89 -13.94 14.95
N LYS A 43 2.75 -14.46 14.06
CA LYS A 43 4.21 -14.42 14.21
C LYS A 43 4.92 -13.44 13.29
N THR A 44 4.29 -13.12 12.17
CA THR A 44 4.91 -12.34 11.08
C THR A 44 4.00 -11.20 10.66
N GLY A 45 3.11 -10.76 11.54
CA GLY A 45 2.22 -9.65 11.30
C GLY A 45 3.02 -8.35 11.20
N HIS A 46 2.84 -7.63 10.10
CA HIS A 46 3.50 -6.34 9.85
C HIS A 46 2.71 -5.59 8.77
N ALA A 47 2.87 -4.28 8.76
CA ALA A 47 2.51 -3.46 7.62
C ALA A 47 3.72 -3.33 6.68
N PHE A 48 3.50 -2.99 5.42
CA PHE A 48 4.59 -2.90 4.47
C PHE A 48 4.26 -1.98 3.30
N LEU A 49 5.34 -1.51 2.67
CA LEU A 49 5.36 -0.92 1.35
C LEU A 49 6.23 -1.78 0.45
N GLN A 50 5.71 -2.18 -0.69
CA GLN A 50 6.46 -2.86 -1.72
C GLN A 50 6.40 -2.04 -3.00
N PHE A 51 7.54 -1.84 -3.66
CA PHE A 51 7.59 -1.18 -4.95
C PHE A 51 8.53 -1.91 -5.90
N THR A 52 8.12 -2.00 -7.16
CA THR A 52 8.89 -2.61 -8.24
C THR A 52 8.91 -1.66 -9.42
N THR A 53 10.09 -1.39 -9.96
CA THR A 53 10.26 -0.53 -11.14
C THR A 53 11.12 -1.21 -12.20
N ASN A 54 10.95 -0.82 -13.46
CA ASN A 54 11.83 -1.21 -14.56
C ASN A 54 13.15 -0.42 -14.58
N ILE A 55 13.30 0.66 -13.81
CA ILE A 55 14.53 1.48 -13.80
C ILE A 55 15.72 0.70 -13.23
N ASP A 56 15.54 0.08 -12.06
CA ASP A 56 16.57 -0.72 -11.39
C ASP A 56 16.31 -2.24 -11.47
N HIS A 57 15.16 -2.62 -12.05
CA HIS A 57 14.65 -3.99 -12.13
C HIS A 57 14.58 -4.71 -10.76
N GLN A 58 14.44 -3.95 -9.68
CA GLN A 58 14.38 -4.48 -8.32
C GLN A 58 12.99 -4.34 -7.72
N THR A 59 12.71 -5.25 -6.79
CA THR A 59 11.60 -5.12 -5.85
C THR A 59 12.17 -4.70 -4.51
N HIS A 60 11.70 -3.56 -4.03
CA HIS A 60 12.01 -3.06 -2.70
C HIS A 60 10.86 -3.37 -1.76
N TYR A 61 11.20 -3.73 -0.53
CA TYR A 61 10.23 -4.09 0.49
C TYR A 61 10.61 -3.43 1.81
N ILE A 62 9.72 -2.59 2.34
CA ILE A 62 9.92 -1.89 3.61
C ILE A 62 8.86 -2.37 4.58
N SER A 63 9.29 -3.08 5.62
CA SER A 63 8.42 -3.57 6.70
C SER A 63 8.27 -2.53 7.81
N TYR A 64 7.06 -2.45 8.36
CA TYR A 64 6.69 -1.61 9.49
C TYR A 64 5.95 -2.44 10.54
N PRO A 65 6.16 -2.16 11.83
CA PRO A 65 5.39 -2.78 12.90
C PRO A 65 3.88 -2.44 12.77
N LEU A 66 2.98 -3.33 13.18
CA LEU A 66 1.52 -3.14 13.04
C LEU A 66 0.97 -1.97 13.89
N GLU A 67 1.76 -1.50 14.85
CA GLU A 67 1.53 -0.32 15.68
C GLU A 67 1.62 0.96 14.85
N GLU A 68 2.39 0.96 13.75
CA GLU A 68 2.53 2.08 12.82
C GLU A 68 1.48 2.06 11.69
N LEU A 69 0.56 1.08 11.71
CA LEU A 69 -0.57 0.99 10.81
C LEU A 69 -1.80 1.66 11.41
N GLU A 70 -2.25 2.74 10.78
CA GLU A 70 -3.51 3.40 11.09
C GLU A 70 -4.41 3.43 9.85
N TRP A 71 -5.70 3.15 10.01
CA TRP A 71 -6.65 3.27 8.91
C TRP A 71 -8.03 3.73 9.35
N LYS A 72 -8.78 4.33 8.43
CA LYS A 72 -10.19 4.71 8.61
C LYS A 72 -11.01 4.27 7.39
N SER A 73 -12.11 3.58 7.62
CA SER A 73 -12.99 3.05 6.56
C SER A 73 -14.02 4.07 6.06
N SER A 74 -14.48 4.99 6.91
CA SER A 74 -15.52 5.98 6.54
C SER A 74 -15.05 7.03 5.54
N THR A 75 -13.75 7.26 5.49
CA THR A 75 -13.04 8.06 4.49
C THR A 75 -11.75 7.31 4.27
N PHE A 76 -11.55 6.69 3.09
CA PHE A 76 -10.39 5.83 2.89
C PHE A 76 -9.10 6.61 3.19
N HIS A 77 -8.48 6.22 4.30
CA HIS A 77 -7.23 6.75 4.80
C HIS A 77 -6.43 5.57 5.33
N LEU A 78 -5.24 5.38 4.79
CA LEU A 78 -4.27 4.40 5.23
C LEU A 78 -2.96 5.13 5.53
N LYS A 79 -2.42 4.87 6.70
CA LYS A 79 -1.11 5.35 7.13
C LYS A 79 -0.26 4.15 7.55
N ILE A 80 0.95 4.10 7.00
CA ILE A 80 1.97 3.10 7.33
C ILE A 80 3.27 3.87 7.63
N GLY A 81 3.64 3.95 8.90
CA GLY A 81 4.71 4.84 9.36
C GLY A 81 4.40 6.30 8.99
N ASN A 82 5.30 6.94 8.24
CA ASN A 82 5.12 8.32 7.75
C ASN A 82 4.45 8.43 6.37
N ASN A 83 3.99 7.31 5.80
CA ASN A 83 3.41 7.25 4.46
C ASN A 83 1.89 7.29 4.53
N PHE A 84 1.25 8.04 3.61
CA PHE A 84 -0.19 8.27 3.62
C PHE A 84 -0.79 7.96 2.25
N LEU A 85 -1.89 7.21 2.26
CA LEU A 85 -2.72 6.93 1.10
C LEU A 85 -4.16 7.32 1.42
N SER A 86 -4.81 8.13 0.57
CA SER A 86 -6.20 8.52 0.77
C SER A 86 -6.93 8.82 -0.53
N GLU A 87 -8.26 8.70 -0.52
CA GLU A 87 -9.10 9.00 -1.69
C GLU A 87 -9.03 10.47 -2.13
N LYS A 88 -9.00 11.41 -1.17
CA LYS A 88 -8.89 12.84 -1.47
C LYS A 88 -7.54 13.22 -2.06
N LYS A 89 -6.49 12.46 -1.76
CA LYS A 89 -5.17 12.57 -2.39
C LYS A 89 -5.03 11.43 -3.38
N ARG A 90 -5.80 11.49 -4.48
CA ARG A 90 -5.39 10.83 -5.72
C ARG A 90 -3.96 11.27 -5.99
N CYS A 91 -3.04 10.32 -5.87
CA CYS A 91 -1.61 10.52 -5.95
C CYS A 91 -1.27 11.08 -7.34
N TRP A 92 -1.21 12.41 -7.45
CA TRP A 92 -0.42 13.08 -8.47
C TRP A 92 0.97 13.20 -7.86
N ILE A 93 1.86 12.25 -8.18
CA ILE A 93 3.28 12.46 -7.96
C ILE A 93 3.73 13.43 -9.05
N LEU A 94 3.69 14.73 -8.76
CA LEU A 94 4.56 15.75 -9.34
C LEU A 94 4.73 16.83 -8.27
N GLN A 95 5.89 16.81 -7.60
CA GLN A 95 6.52 18.02 -7.08
C GLN A 95 7.85 18.18 -7.80
#